data_AF-A0A5B6VQG1-F1
#
_entry.id   AF-A0A5B6VQG1-F1
#
_cell.length_a   1.000
_cell.length_b   1.000
_cell.length_c   1.000
_cell.angle_alpha   90.00
_cell.angle_beta   90.00
_cell.angle_gamma   90.00
#
_symmetry.space_group_name_H-M   'P 1'
#
loop_
_entity.id
_entity.type
_entity.pdbx_description
1 polymer ?
#
loop_
_entity_poly.entity_id
_entity_poly.type
_entity_poly.pdbx_seq_one_letter_code
_entity_poly.pdbx_strand_id
1 'polypeptide(L)'
;MEDEPEKYQSHFSEYIKRSIEPDTIEGMYKKVHSAIRASPEAKKSEKAPPKEHKRYNLKKLSYEERKAKLIDRLKALNSAAGVDNDSDEDD
;
A
#
# COMPACT_ATOMS: atom_id res chain seq x y z
N MET A 1 -24.99 14.33 31.83
CA MET A 1 -24.33 14.74 30.58
C MET A 1 -22.98 15.31 30.99
N GLU A 2 -22.21 14.47 31.66
CA GLU A 2 -20.85 14.77 32.14
C GLU A 2 -19.93 14.12 31.12
N ASP A 3 -18.96 14.90 30.65
CA ASP A 3 -18.03 14.54 29.60
C ASP A 3 -17.45 13.15 29.82
N GLU A 4 -17.65 12.25 28.86
CA GLU A 4 -16.66 11.22 28.63
C GLU A 4 -15.54 11.91 27.84
N PRO A 5 -14.46 12.40 28.50
CA PRO A 5 -13.38 13.08 27.79
C PRO A 5 -12.78 12.19 26.70
N GLU A 6 -12.83 10.88 26.89
CA GLU A 6 -12.42 9.89 25.90
C GLU A 6 -13.31 9.89 24.63
N LYS A 7 -14.63 10.05 24.78
CA LYS A 7 -15.54 10.19 23.64
C LYS A 7 -15.30 11.50 22.91
N TYR A 8 -15.15 12.61 23.64
CA TYR A 8 -14.86 13.91 23.01
C TYR A 8 -13.53 13.89 22.26
N GLN A 9 -12.46 13.38 22.88
CA GLN A 9 -11.16 13.28 22.25
C GLN A 9 -11.16 12.35 21.03
N SER A 10 -11.88 11.22 21.08
CA SER A 10 -11.98 10.32 19.92
C SER A 10 -12.78 10.94 18.77
N HIS A 11 -13.95 11.52 19.05
CA HIS A 11 -14.86 12.07 18.05
C HIS A 11 -14.31 13.34 17.40
N PHE A 12 -13.64 14.19 18.19
CA PHE A 12 -13.11 15.48 17.75
C PHE A 12 -11.59 15.50 17.64
N SER A 13 -10.93 14.33 17.60
CA SER A 13 -9.47 14.19 17.48
C SER A 13 -8.89 15.04 16.34
N GLU A 14 -9.51 15.01 15.16
CA GLU A 14 -9.05 15.81 14.02
C GLU A 14 -9.30 17.31 14.19
N TYR A 15 -10.39 17.70 14.85
CA TYR A 15 -10.72 19.10 15.12
C TYR A 15 -9.72 19.69 16.10
N ILE A 16 -9.41 18.96 17.18
CA ILE A 16 -8.39 19.32 18.16
C ILE A 16 -7.01 19.42 17.47
N LYS A 17 -6.65 18.44 16.64
CA LYS A 17 -5.38 18.42 15.89
C LYS A 17 -5.23 19.61 14.92
N ARG A 18 -6.35 20.08 14.35
CA ARG A 18 -6.38 21.20 13.41
C ARG A 18 -6.73 22.54 14.09
N SER A 19 -6.85 22.56 15.42
CA SER A 19 -7.23 23.73 16.22
C SER A 19 -8.55 24.37 15.76
N ILE A 20 -9.53 23.54 15.40
CA ILE A 20 -10.88 23.97 15.02
C ILE A 20 -11.76 23.91 16.27
N GLU A 21 -12.10 25.08 16.78
CA GLU A 21 -12.99 25.24 17.93
C GLU A 21 -14.46 25.40 17.47
N PRO A 22 -15.45 25.06 18.33
CA PRO A 22 -16.87 25.16 17.99
C PRO A 22 -17.28 26.51 17.39
N ASP A 23 -16.75 27.61 17.97
CA ASP A 23 -17.07 28.98 17.56
C ASP A 23 -16.51 29.34 16.17
N THR A 24 -15.44 28.67 15.75
CA THR A 24 -14.74 28.98 14.48
C THR A 24 -15.36 28.29 13.27
N ILE A 25 -16.20 27.26 13.49
CA ILE A 25 -16.79 26.42 12.44
C ILE A 25 -17.70 27.23 11.51
N GLU A 26 -18.55 28.11 12.07
CA GLU A 26 -19.46 28.93 11.26
C GLU A 26 -18.67 29.89 10.34
N GLY A 27 -17.64 30.53 10.89
CA GLY A 27 -16.77 31.44 10.15
C GLY A 27 -16.02 30.72 9.02
N MET A 28 -15.56 29.48 9.26
CA MET A 28 -14.92 28.64 8.26
C MET A 28 -15.88 28.33 7.10
N TYR A 29 -17.11 27.88 7.39
CA TYR A 29 -18.07 27.52 6.33
C TYR A 29 -18.52 28.72 5.50
N LYS A 30 -18.71 29.91 6.11
CA LYS A 30 -19.01 31.14 5.35
C LYS A 30 -17.89 31.47 4.35
N LYS A 31 -16.62 31.36 4.76
CA LYS A 31 -15.47 31.56 3.87
C LYS A 31 -15.42 30.53 2.74
N VAL A 32 -15.66 29.26 3.06
CA VAL A 32 -15.69 28.16 2.08
C VAL A 32 -16.77 28.40 1.03
N HIS A 33 -17.99 28.77 1.44
CA HIS A 33 -19.07 29.04 0.49
C HIS A 33 -18.74 30.21 -0.44
N SER A 34 -18.14 31.29 0.05
CA SER A 34 -17.69 32.40 -0.80
C SER A 34 -16.62 31.95 -1.80
N ALA A 35 -15.67 31.11 -1.39
CA ALA A 35 -14.61 30.60 -2.26
C ALA A 35 -15.15 29.68 -3.36
N ILE A 36 -16.07 28.77 -3.04
CA ILE A 36 -16.70 27.85 -4.02
C ILE A 36 -17.54 28.63 -5.03
N ARG A 37 -18.28 29.67 -4.59
CA ARG A 37 -19.05 30.52 -5.52
C ARG A 37 -18.17 31.29 -6.48
N ALA A 38 -17.00 31.75 -6.03
CA ALA A 38 -16.05 32.47 -6.87
C ALA A 38 -15.38 31.56 -7.92
N SER A 39 -15.07 30.32 -7.56
CA SER A 39 -14.41 29.34 -8.43
C SER A 39 -15.12 27.99 -8.36
N PRO A 40 -16.22 27.80 -9.13
CA PRO A 40 -17.04 26.58 -9.09
C PRO A 40 -16.38 25.38 -9.79
N GLU A 41 -15.30 25.60 -10.54
CA GLU A 41 -14.64 24.56 -11.32
C GLU A 41 -13.75 23.66 -10.45
N ALA A 42 -13.82 22.34 -10.71
CA ALA A 42 -12.93 21.38 -10.08
C ALA A 42 -11.50 21.54 -10.62
N LYS A 43 -10.56 21.90 -9.75
CA LYS A 43 -9.14 21.98 -10.11
C LYS A 43 -8.63 20.58 -10.48
N LYS A 44 -8.18 20.42 -11.72
CA LYS A 44 -7.52 19.19 -12.18
C LYS A 44 -6.16 19.07 -11.49
N SER A 45 -5.75 17.84 -11.23
CA SER A 45 -4.42 17.56 -10.70
C SER A 45 -3.35 17.95 -11.72
N GLU A 46 -2.45 18.85 -11.34
CA GLU A 46 -1.26 19.22 -12.14
C GLU A 46 -0.16 18.14 -12.07
N LYS A 47 -0.38 17.06 -11.31
CA LYS A 47 0.58 15.94 -11.22
C LYS A 47 0.82 15.38 -12.62
N ALA A 48 2.07 15.43 -13.05
CA ALA A 48 2.50 14.80 -14.29
C ALA A 48 2.17 13.29 -14.24
N PRO A 49 1.76 12.70 -15.37
CA PRO A 49 1.61 11.25 -15.44
C PRO A 49 2.95 10.59 -15.07
N PRO A 50 2.94 9.47 -14.32
CA PRO A 50 4.16 8.75 -13.98
C PRO A 50 4.96 8.41 -15.24
N LYS A 51 6.24 8.78 -15.28
CA LYS A 51 7.13 8.52 -16.43
C LYS A 51 7.27 7.04 -16.72
N GLU A 52 7.31 6.23 -15.66
CA GLU A 52 7.36 4.77 -15.73
C GLU A 52 6.26 4.19 -14.84
N HIS A 53 5.52 3.21 -15.37
CA HIS A 53 4.51 2.52 -14.60
C HIS A 53 5.17 1.56 -13.61
N LYS A 54 5.20 1.93 -12.32
CA LYS A 54 5.65 1.04 -11.24
C LYS A 54 4.77 -0.21 -11.20
N ARG A 55 5.34 -1.38 -11.48
CA ARG A 55 4.65 -2.67 -11.34
C ARG A 55 4.90 -3.21 -9.93
N TYR A 56 3.83 -3.45 -9.18
CA TYR A 56 3.92 -4.09 -7.86
C TYR A 56 3.91 -5.62 -7.95
N ASN A 57 3.44 -6.16 -9.08
CA ASN A 57 3.36 -7.61 -9.32
C ASN A 57 4.56 -8.11 -10.12
N LEU A 58 4.99 -9.34 -9.81
CA LEU A 58 6.04 -10.03 -10.55
C LEU A 58 5.66 -10.19 -12.04
N LYS A 59 6.68 -10.12 -12.92
CA LYS A 59 6.50 -10.41 -14.34
C LYS A 59 6.20 -11.91 -14.50
N LYS A 60 5.25 -12.23 -15.39
CA LYS A 60 4.95 -13.63 -15.73
C LYS A 60 6.20 -14.26 -16.32
N LEU A 61 6.64 -15.38 -15.75
CA LEU A 61 7.78 -16.12 -16.29
C LEU A 61 7.48 -16.57 -17.72
N SER A 62 8.49 -16.50 -18.58
CA SER A 62 8.45 -17.07 -19.92
C SER A 62 8.40 -18.60 -19.85
N TYR A 63 8.13 -19.25 -20.98
CA TYR A 63 8.16 -20.71 -21.04
C TYR A 63 9.56 -21.27 -20.76
N GLU A 64 10.60 -20.64 -21.32
CA GLU A 64 11.99 -21.03 -21.14
C GLU A 64 12.45 -20.88 -19.69
N GLU A 65 12.09 -19.77 -19.02
CA GLU A 65 12.39 -19.56 -17.60
C GLU A 65 11.72 -20.60 -16.71
N ARG A 66 10.48 -21.01 -17.05
CA ARG A 66 9.79 -22.10 -16.33
C ARG A 66 10.47 -23.45 -16.55
N LYS A 67 10.94 -23.73 -17.77
CA LYS A 67 11.69 -24.96 -18.09
C LYS A 67 13.03 -24.99 -17.37
N ALA A 68 13.78 -23.89 -17.34
CA ALA A 68 15.04 -23.78 -16.62
C ALA A 68 14.84 -24.04 -15.12
N LYS A 69 13.86 -23.38 -14.49
CA LYS A 69 13.52 -23.64 -13.08
C LYS A 69 13.14 -25.08 -12.80
N LEU A 70 12.45 -25.75 -13.72
CA LEU A 70 12.12 -27.16 -13.58
C LEU A 70 13.38 -28.03 -13.63
N ILE A 71 14.26 -27.78 -14.59
CA ILE A 71 15.54 -28.51 -14.74
C ILE A 71 16.39 -28.31 -13.48
N ASP A 72 16.53 -27.08 -12.99
CA ASP A 72 17.32 -26.78 -11.79
C ASP A 72 16.72 -27.47 -10.55
N ARG A 73 15.39 -27.50 -10.44
CA ARG A 73 14.70 -28.23 -9.35
C ARG A 73 14.94 -29.74 -9.44
N LEU A 74 14.88 -30.32 -10.63
CA LEU A 74 15.13 -31.76 -10.83
C LEU A 74 16.59 -32.12 -10.55
N LYS A 75 17.54 -31.28 -11.00
CA LYS A 75 18.97 -31.46 -10.70
C LYS A 75 19.22 -31.43 -9.19
N ALA A 76 18.66 -30.45 -8.49
CA ALA A 76 18.79 -30.33 -7.04
C ALA A 76 18.20 -31.55 -6.31
N LEU A 77 17.06 -32.07 -6.78
CA LEU A 77 16.43 -33.24 -6.20
C LEU A 77 17.25 -34.52 -6.44
N ASN A 78 17.79 -34.68 -7.64
CA ASN A 78 18.64 -35.83 -7.97
C ASN A 78 19.98 -35.78 -7.21
N SER A 79 20.59 -34.59 -7.05
CA SER A 79 21.79 -34.44 -6.23
C SER A 79 21.53 -34.68 -4.75
N ALA A 80 20.33 -34.36 -4.26
CA ALA A 80 19.94 -34.64 -2.88
C ALA A 80 19.65 -36.14 -2.66
N ALA A 81 19.07 -36.82 -3.64
CA ALA A 81 18.77 -38.26 -3.56
C ALA A 81 19.99 -39.16 -3.73
N GLY A 82 21.07 -38.68 -4.37
CA GLY A 82 22.32 -39.41 -4.53
C GLY A 82 23.24 -39.43 -3.30
N VAL A 83 22.88 -38.74 -2.21
CA VAL A 83 23.69 -38.71 -0.98
C VAL A 83 23.37 -39.85 -0.01
N ASP A 84 22.23 -40.53 -0.16
CA ASP A 84 21.79 -41.61 0.74
C ASP A 84 22.10 -43.04 0.22
N ASN A 85 22.74 -43.22 -0.94
CA ASN A 85 22.96 -44.54 -1.54
C ASN A 85 24.44 -44.94 -1.75
N ASP A 86 25.39 -44.11 -1.31
CA ASP A 86 26.85 -44.41 -1.36
C ASP A 86 27.40 -44.66 0.06
N SER A 87 26.76 -45.54 0.85
CA SER A 87 27.27 -45.92 2.19
C SER A 87 27.20 -47.40 2.53
N ASP A 88 26.88 -48.30 1.59
CA ASP A 88 26.85 -49.75 1.86
C ASP A 88 27.31 -50.59 0.66
N GLU A 89 28.52 -50.35 0.12
CA GLU A 89 29.19 -51.38 -0.68
C GLU A 89 30.73 -51.20 -0.70
N ASP A 90 31.40 -51.70 0.33
CA ASP A 90 32.76 -52.25 0.23
C ASP A 90 32.97 -53.23 1.40
N ASP A 91 33.18 -54.50 1.03
CA ASP A 91 33.53 -55.69 1.85
C ASP A 91 34.85 -55.52 2.63
#